data_AF-A0A1B0GEJ9-F1
#
_entry.id   AF-A0A1B0GEJ9-F1
#
_cell.length_a   1.000
_cell.length_b   1.000
_cell.length_c   1.000
_cell.angle_alpha   90.00
_cell.angle_beta   90.00
_cell.angle_gamma   90.00
#
_symmetry.space_group_name_H-M   'P 1'
#
loop_
_entity.id
_entity.type
_entity.pdbx_description
1 polymer ?
#
loop_
_entity_poly.entity_id
_entity_poly.type
_entity_poly.pdbx_seq_one_letter_code
_entity_poly.pdbx_strand_id
1 'polypeptide(L)'
;MVNFISLKLLDDMIAIQMNKVRVEYNKPIYIGFTVLELSKWKMYNFHYDYMKPKYKVNINLSYMDTDSFIYDIETNDLYDDIRDDINCHFDTSAYPKQNIFNIPLLNKKVLGMMKG
;
A
#
# COMPACT_ATOMS: atom_id res chain seq x y z
N MET A 1 -37.04 -23.30 5.57
CA MET A 1 -36.92 -23.47 7.03
C MET A 1 -36.30 -22.18 7.58
N VAL A 2 -36.95 -21.52 8.53
CA VAL A 2 -36.58 -20.16 8.99
C VAL A 2 -35.44 -20.27 10.01
N ASN A 3 -34.33 -19.57 9.77
CA ASN A 3 -33.08 -19.66 10.55
C ASN A 3 -33.04 -18.74 11.79
N PHE A 4 -34.19 -18.35 12.31
CA PHE A 4 -34.29 -17.39 13.40
C PHE A 4 -33.95 -18.06 14.75
N ILE A 5 -33.07 -17.43 15.53
CA ILE A 5 -32.73 -17.88 16.89
C ILE A 5 -33.44 -17.01 17.91
N SER A 6 -33.21 -15.69 17.89
CA SER A 6 -33.78 -14.78 18.89
C SER A 6 -33.81 -13.34 18.38
N LEU A 7 -34.68 -12.53 19.00
CA LEU A 7 -34.77 -11.10 18.80
C LEU A 7 -34.73 -10.41 20.16
N LYS A 8 -33.92 -9.36 20.28
CA LYS A 8 -33.81 -8.55 21.49
C LYS A 8 -33.99 -7.07 21.14
N LEU A 9 -34.94 -6.43 21.81
CA LEU A 9 -35.10 -4.99 21.77
C LEU A 9 -34.09 -4.37 22.74
N LEU A 10 -33.30 -3.45 22.22
CA LEU A 10 -32.45 -2.51 22.94
C LEU A 10 -33.05 -1.13 22.67
N ASP A 11 -32.92 -0.17 23.57
CA ASP A 11 -33.62 1.14 23.56
C ASP A 11 -34.08 1.62 22.16
N ASP A 12 -33.12 1.97 21.29
CA ASP A 12 -33.38 2.42 19.91
C ASP A 12 -32.94 1.40 18.83
N MET A 13 -32.70 0.14 19.19
CA MET A 13 -32.15 -0.88 18.29
C MET A 13 -32.79 -2.27 18.44
N ILE A 14 -32.81 -3.03 17.35
CA ILE A 14 -33.25 -4.43 17.37
C ILE A 14 -32.08 -5.33 17.01
N ALA A 15 -31.69 -6.21 17.93
CA ALA A 15 -30.71 -7.26 17.67
C ALA A 15 -31.43 -8.54 17.23
N ILE A 16 -31.09 -9.05 16.05
CA ILE A 16 -31.64 -10.29 15.50
C ILE A 16 -30.53 -11.32 15.40
N GLN A 17 -30.72 -12.48 16.01
CA GLN A 17 -29.80 -13.60 15.96
C GLN A 17 -30.31 -14.66 14.97
N MET A 18 -29.45 -15.08 14.04
CA MET A 18 -29.76 -16.08 13.01
C MET A 18 -28.75 -17.21 12.99
N ASN A 19 -29.18 -18.43 12.69
CA ASN A 19 -28.32 -19.59 12.46
C ASN A 19 -27.65 -19.53 11.09
N LYS A 20 -26.34 -19.79 11.03
CA LYS A 20 -25.61 -19.93 9.76
C LYS A 20 -25.72 -21.37 9.25
N VAL A 21 -26.71 -21.63 8.41
CA VAL A 21 -27.07 -23.00 7.98
C VAL A 21 -26.25 -23.52 6.79
N ARG A 22 -25.67 -22.63 5.99
CA ARG A 22 -24.83 -22.99 4.84
C ARG A 22 -23.67 -22.01 4.71
N VAL A 23 -22.50 -22.53 4.39
CA VAL A 23 -21.32 -21.74 4.01
C VAL A 23 -20.89 -22.17 2.62
N GLU A 24 -20.81 -21.21 1.70
CA GLU A 24 -20.31 -21.45 0.35
C GLU A 24 -18.95 -20.78 0.17
N TYR A 25 -17.97 -21.53 -0.31
CA TYR A 25 -16.63 -21.04 -0.66
C TYR A 25 -16.60 -20.56 -2.12
N ASN A 26 -17.45 -19.58 -2.44
CA ASN A 26 -17.55 -18.98 -3.79
C ASN A 26 -16.86 -17.62 -3.89
N LYS A 27 -16.15 -17.20 -2.84
CA LYS A 27 -15.38 -15.95 -2.79
C LYS A 27 -13.89 -16.25 -2.92
N PRO A 28 -13.12 -15.43 -3.65
CA PRO A 28 -11.68 -15.61 -3.84
C PRO A 28 -10.87 -15.17 -2.61
N ILE A 29 -11.19 -15.71 -1.42
CA ILE A 29 -10.59 -15.29 -0.14
C ILE A 29 -9.08 -15.50 -0.15
N TYR A 30 -8.61 -16.66 -0.61
CA TYR A 30 -7.18 -16.98 -0.67
C TYR A 30 -6.42 -16.07 -1.63
N ILE A 31 -7.01 -15.76 -2.79
CA ILE A 31 -6.40 -14.84 -3.76
C ILE A 31 -6.31 -13.44 -3.16
N GLY A 32 -7.38 -12.96 -2.51
CA GLY A 32 -7.39 -11.68 -1.82
C GLY A 32 -6.33 -11.59 -0.73
N PHE A 33 -6.18 -12.66 0.07
CA PHE A 33 -5.12 -12.77 1.07
C PHE A 33 -3.72 -12.72 0.44
N THR A 34 -3.47 -13.51 -0.60
CA THR A 34 -2.16 -13.54 -1.28
C THR A 34 -1.79 -12.17 -1.85
N VAL A 35 -2.73 -11.49 -2.53
CA VAL A 35 -2.48 -10.15 -3.08
C VAL A 35 -2.16 -9.16 -1.95
N LEU A 36 -2.92 -9.18 -0.86
CA LEU A 36 -2.68 -8.30 0.28
C LEU A 36 -1.29 -8.51 0.92
N GLU A 37 -0.89 -9.77 1.13
CA GLU A 37 0.41 -10.09 1.72
C GLU A 37 1.57 -9.72 0.78
N LEU A 38 1.43 -9.93 -0.53
CA LEU A 38 2.43 -9.49 -1.51
C LEU A 38 2.56 -7.97 -1.55
N SER A 39 1.45 -7.23 -1.46
CA SER A 39 1.48 -5.76 -1.40
C SER A 39 2.19 -5.26 -0.15
N LYS A 40 1.90 -5.83 1.04
CA LYS A 40 2.61 -5.50 2.28
C LYS A 40 4.10 -5.79 2.17
N TRP A 41 4.46 -6.98 1.68
CA TRP A 41 5.85 -7.35 1.50
C TRP A 41 6.60 -6.36 0.61
N LYS A 42 6.00 -5.91 -0.49
CA LYS A 42 6.60 -4.87 -1.35
C LYS A 42 6.80 -3.54 -0.64
N MET A 43 5.80 -3.06 0.10
CA MET A 43 5.91 -1.83 0.90
C MET A 43 7.04 -1.95 1.94
N TYR A 44 7.09 -3.07 2.67
CA TYR A 44 8.14 -3.31 3.67
C TYR A 44 9.53 -3.42 3.06
N ASN A 45 9.68 -4.15 1.96
CA ASN A 45 10.96 -4.26 1.24
C ASN A 45 11.44 -2.88 0.79
N PHE A 46 10.54 -2.03 0.26
CA PHE A 46 10.91 -0.67 -0.14
C PHE A 46 11.37 0.17 1.06
N HIS A 47 10.67 0.10 2.20
CA HIS A 47 11.07 0.86 3.38
C HIS A 47 12.35 0.33 4.03
N TYR A 48 12.39 -0.96 4.38
CA TYR A 48 13.44 -1.53 5.22
C TYR A 48 14.70 -1.91 4.45
N ASP A 49 14.60 -2.30 3.18
CA ASP A 49 15.76 -2.76 2.41
C ASP A 49 16.33 -1.66 1.51
N TYR A 50 15.54 -0.64 1.16
CA TYR A 50 15.97 0.46 0.31
C TYR A 50 16.02 1.82 1.04
N MET A 51 14.89 2.37 1.47
CA MET A 51 14.85 3.74 2.05
C MET A 51 15.62 3.85 3.37
N LYS A 52 15.42 2.91 4.29
CA LYS A 52 16.03 2.95 5.63
C LYS A 52 17.55 2.79 5.59
N PRO A 53 18.14 1.86 4.80
CA PRO A 53 19.59 1.76 4.68
C PRO A 53 20.22 2.95 3.93
N LYS A 54 19.52 3.51 2.94
CA LYS A 54 19.99 4.66 2.15
C LYS A 54 20.18 5.92 3.00
N TYR A 55 19.18 6.27 3.80
CA TYR A 55 19.18 7.51 4.59
C TYR A 55 19.56 7.31 6.07
N LYS A 56 19.59 6.06 6.56
CA LYS A 56 20.02 5.70 7.92
C LYS A 56 19.23 6.43 9.01
N VAL A 57 19.88 7.40 9.66
CA VAL A 57 19.31 8.24 10.73
C VAL A 57 18.58 9.47 10.18
N ASN A 58 18.83 9.84 8.93
CA ASN A 58 18.26 11.02 8.25
C ASN A 58 16.89 10.73 7.62
N ILE A 59 16.20 9.67 8.06
CA ILE A 59 14.87 9.32 7.57
C ILE A 59 13.95 8.98 8.73
N ASN A 60 12.81 9.65 8.75
CA ASN A 60 11.71 9.36 9.63
C ASN A 60 10.47 8.99 8.79
N LEU A 61 9.84 7.88 9.15
CA LEU A 61 8.58 7.47 8.55
C LEU A 61 7.45 8.09 9.36
N SER A 62 6.88 9.19 8.86
CA SER A 62 5.82 9.93 9.54
C SER A 62 4.45 9.25 9.39
N TYR A 63 4.19 8.61 8.25
CA TYR A 63 2.92 7.92 8.00
C TYR A 63 3.03 6.83 6.92
N MET A 64 2.19 5.80 7.03
CA MET A 64 2.07 4.69 6.07
C MET A 64 0.58 4.40 5.82
N ASP A 65 0.19 4.30 4.55
CA ASP A 65 -1.10 3.78 4.09
C ASP A 65 -0.89 2.57 3.17
N THR A 66 -1.99 2.03 2.61
CA THR A 66 -2.09 0.83 1.78
C THR A 66 -1.09 0.80 0.62
N ASP A 67 -0.82 1.95 0.01
CA ASP A 67 0.03 2.08 -1.18
C ASP A 67 0.98 3.30 -1.14
N SER A 68 1.10 3.96 0.01
CA SER A 68 1.87 5.19 0.13
C SER A 68 2.61 5.34 1.45
N PHE A 69 3.68 6.14 1.39
CA PHE A 69 4.51 6.53 2.53
C PHE A 69 4.60 8.05 2.59
N ILE A 70 4.65 8.59 3.80
CA ILE A 70 5.06 9.97 4.07
C ILE A 70 6.37 9.91 4.86
N TYR A 71 7.44 10.35 4.21
CA TYR A 71 8.76 10.43 4.81
C TYR A 71 9.14 11.88 5.10
N ASP A 72 9.82 12.06 6.23
CA ASP A 72 10.64 13.23 6.50
C ASP A 72 12.10 12.80 6.30
N ILE A 73 12.80 13.42 5.34
CA ILE A 73 14.13 13.03 4.88
C ILE A 73 15.05 14.24 4.91
N GLU A 74 16.17 14.11 5.61
CA GLU A 74 17.23 15.12 5.63
C GLU A 74 18.29 14.78 4.57
N THR A 75 18.23 15.49 3.44
CA THR A 75 19.17 15.38 2.32
C THR A 75 19.34 16.73 1.60
N ASN A 76 20.40 16.87 0.79
CA ASN A 76 20.65 18.07 -0.01
C ASN A 76 19.66 18.19 -1.17
N ASP A 77 19.47 17.10 -1.92
CA ASP A 77 18.52 17.02 -3.03
C ASP A 77 18.00 15.59 -3.19
N LEU A 78 16.72 15.41 -2.87
CA LEU A 78 16.04 14.12 -2.95
C LEU A 78 15.96 13.60 -4.40
N TYR A 79 15.78 14.49 -5.38
CA TYR A 79 15.63 14.11 -6.78
C TYR A 79 16.95 13.65 -7.38
N ASP A 80 18.06 14.25 -6.95
CA ASP A 80 19.39 13.79 -7.31
C ASP A 80 19.69 12.42 -6.67
N ASP A 81 19.36 12.24 -5.39
CA ASP A 81 19.57 10.98 -4.68
C ASP A 81 18.87 9.79 -5.37
N ILE A 82 17.62 9.97 -5.81
CA ILE A 82 16.85 8.87 -6.41
C ILE A 82 17.17 8.65 -7.90
N ARG A 83 17.93 9.54 -8.56
CA ARG A 83 18.14 9.50 -10.02
C ARG A 83 18.72 8.17 -10.49
N ASP A 84 19.72 7.65 -9.79
CA ASP A 84 20.37 6.39 -10.14
C ASP A 84 19.50 5.15 -9.86
N ASP A 85 18.49 5.31 -8.99
CA ASP A 85 17.61 4.23 -8.51
C ASP A 85 16.26 4.17 -9.24
N ILE A 86 15.98 5.11 -10.14
CA ILE A 86 14.70 5.21 -10.88
C ILE A 86 14.34 3.88 -11.53
N ASN A 87 15.29 3.24 -12.22
CA ASN A 87 15.06 2.00 -12.96
C ASN A 87 14.60 0.84 -12.07
N CYS A 88 14.98 0.84 -10.80
CA CYS A 88 14.75 -0.26 -9.86
C CYS A 88 13.53 -0.03 -8.97
N HIS A 89 13.22 1.24 -8.67
CA HIS A 89 12.35 1.56 -7.54
C HIS A 89 11.21 2.53 -7.85
N PHE A 90 11.29 3.34 -8.91
CA PHE A 90 10.36 4.45 -9.12
C PHE A 90 9.63 4.44 -10.48
N ASP A 91 8.34 4.77 -10.46
CA ASP A 91 7.55 5.14 -11.64
C ASP A 91 7.57 6.66 -11.78
N THR A 92 8.31 7.14 -12.78
CA THR A 92 8.45 8.57 -13.12
C THR A 92 7.67 8.92 -14.39
N SER A 93 6.86 8.01 -14.93
CA SER A 93 6.16 8.18 -16.20
C SER A 93 5.09 9.28 -16.17
N ALA A 94 4.67 9.69 -14.96
CA ALA A 94 3.69 10.74 -14.73
C ALA A 94 4.30 12.15 -14.71
N TYR A 95 5.64 12.27 -14.73
CA TYR A 95 6.29 13.58 -14.70
C TYR A 95 6.06 14.39 -15.98
N PRO A 96 6.13 15.73 -15.92
CA PRO A 96 6.17 16.56 -17.12
C PRO A 96 7.38 16.22 -18.00
N LYS A 97 7.21 16.28 -19.32
CA LYS A 97 8.29 16.07 -20.30
C LYS A 97 9.46 17.03 -20.11
N GLN A 98 9.19 18.23 -19.61
CA GLN A 98 10.18 19.26 -19.29
C GLN A 98 10.17 19.49 -17.77
N ASN A 99 10.44 18.43 -16.99
CA ASN A 99 10.55 18.58 -15.55
C ASN A 99 11.90 19.25 -15.19
N ILE A 100 11.87 20.08 -14.16
CA ILE A 100 13.03 20.88 -13.71
C ILE A 100 14.18 20.03 -13.17
N PHE A 101 13.89 18.77 -12.83
CA PHE A 101 14.85 17.80 -12.30
C PHE A 101 15.51 16.96 -13.40
N ASN A 102 15.18 17.17 -14.68
CA ASN A 102 15.70 16.40 -15.82
C ASN A 102 15.59 14.87 -15.62
N ILE A 103 14.53 14.42 -14.94
CA ILE A 103 14.26 13.01 -14.66
C ILE A 103 13.64 12.35 -15.91
N PRO A 104 14.15 11.18 -16.36
CA PRO A 104 13.58 10.46 -17.49
C PRO A 104 12.20 9.89 -17.15
N LEU A 105 11.30 9.84 -18.14
CA LEU A 105 9.95 9.29 -17.99
C LEU A 105 9.97 7.77 -18.19
N LEU A 106 9.96 7.00 -17.10
CA LEU A 106 10.15 5.54 -17.12
C LEU A 106 9.06 4.80 -16.31
N ASN A 107 9.02 3.47 -16.47
CA ASN A 107 8.32 2.55 -15.56
C ASN A 107 6.79 2.67 -15.46
N LYS A 108 6.14 3.20 -16.50
CA LYS A 108 4.68 3.39 -16.54
C LYS A 108 3.89 2.14 -16.15
N LYS A 109 3.29 2.17 -14.95
CA LYS A 109 2.45 1.09 -14.40
C LYS A 109 3.17 -0.26 -14.28
N VAL A 110 4.50 -0.25 -14.16
CA VAL A 110 5.26 -1.46 -13.83
C VAL A 110 4.97 -1.84 -12.38
N LEU A 111 4.64 -3.12 -12.15
CA LEU A 111 4.25 -3.60 -10.82
C LEU A 111 5.40 -3.46 -9.81
N GLY A 112 5.08 -2.94 -8.62
CA GLY A 112 6.03 -2.80 -7.51
C GLY A 112 6.92 -1.55 -7.58
N MET A 113 6.72 -0.67 -8.56
CA MET A 113 7.38 0.63 -8.62
C MET A 113 6.62 1.66 -7.79
N MET A 114 7.34 2.42 -6.96
CA MET A 114 6.77 3.50 -6.17
C MET A 114 6.64 4.76 -7.03
N LYS A 115 5.54 5.49 -6.89
CA LYS A 115 5.45 6.80 -7.57
C LYS A 115 6.35 7.79 -6.84
N GLY A 116 7.37 8.28 -7.55
CA GLY A 116 8.20 9.40 -7.10
C GLY A 116 7.60 10.72 -7.50
#